data_AF-A0A1F3C143-F1
#
_entry.id   AF-A0A1F3C143-F1
#
_cell.length_a   1.000
_cell.length_b   1.000
_cell.length_c   1.000
_cell.angle_alpha   90.00
_cell.angle_beta   90.00
_cell.angle_gamma   90.00
#
_symmetry.space_group_name_H-M   'P 1'
#
loop_
_entity.id
_entity.type
_entity.pdbx_description
1 polymer ?
#
loop_
_entity_poly.entity_id
_entity_poly.type
_entity_poly.pdbx_seq_one_letter_code
_entity_poly.pdbx_strand_id
1 'polypeptide(L)'
;MKPAPVALLATLLLAVSTAGCGSVKVRPSGSALRSEPKPKGCSIEFLGKAPDRAYEEVADLQAHVTSPPAGGADEVLREKACELGADAVVVTRKFVTNAYGHMLVAGTAIKYVEDAQPAPPEEPPEGEQVPGTVNL
;
A
#
# COMPACT_ATOMS: atom_id res chain seq x y z
N MET A 1 -63.30 -19.88 -7.08
CA MET A 1 -62.15 -20.36 -6.27
C MET A 1 -60.89 -19.78 -6.89
N LYS A 2 -60.04 -19.11 -6.10
CA LYS A 2 -58.86 -18.35 -6.54
C LYS A 2 -57.68 -18.77 -5.65
N PRO A 3 -56.53 -19.16 -6.20
CA PRO A 3 -55.27 -19.10 -5.47
C PRO A 3 -54.32 -18.04 -6.08
N ALA A 4 -53.55 -17.46 -5.18
CA ALA A 4 -52.70 -16.28 -5.28
C ALA A 4 -51.35 -16.53 -5.99
N PRO A 5 -50.64 -15.47 -6.40
CA PRO A 5 -49.26 -15.51 -6.90
C PRO A 5 -48.28 -15.47 -5.72
N VAL A 6 -47.27 -16.34 -5.70
CA VAL A 6 -46.24 -16.32 -4.64
C VAL A 6 -44.84 -16.55 -5.21
N ALA A 7 -44.03 -15.52 -4.98
CA ALA A 7 -42.58 -15.51 -4.78
C ALA A 7 -41.66 -15.75 -5.99
N LEU A 8 -41.19 -14.62 -6.54
CA LEU A 8 -39.80 -14.42 -6.91
C LEU A 8 -38.85 -15.08 -5.89
N LEU A 9 -38.00 -15.99 -6.34
CA LEU A 9 -36.82 -16.44 -5.60
C LEU A 9 -35.56 -16.00 -6.36
N ALA A 10 -35.08 -14.81 -6.03
CA ALA A 10 -33.74 -14.35 -6.31
C ALA A 10 -32.83 -14.84 -5.17
N THR A 11 -31.84 -15.68 -5.45
CA THR A 11 -30.78 -15.94 -4.47
C THR A 11 -29.44 -16.22 -5.16
N LEU A 12 -28.70 -15.11 -5.32
CA LEU A 12 -27.28 -14.95 -5.00
C LEU A 12 -26.27 -15.94 -5.63
N LEU A 13 -25.70 -15.50 -6.75
CA LEU A 13 -24.42 -15.97 -7.29
C LEU A 13 -23.30 -15.80 -6.24
N LEU A 14 -22.89 -16.89 -5.61
CA LEU A 14 -21.65 -16.94 -4.84
C LEU A 14 -20.48 -17.19 -5.80
N ALA A 15 -19.97 -16.10 -6.40
CA ALA A 15 -18.76 -16.13 -7.20
C ALA A 15 -17.56 -16.30 -6.25
N VAL A 16 -17.19 -17.56 -5.97
CA VAL A 16 -15.91 -17.92 -5.32
C VAL A 16 -14.78 -17.61 -6.31
N SER A 17 -14.27 -16.39 -6.28
CA SER A 17 -13.07 -16.01 -7.03
C SER A 17 -11.84 -16.51 -6.26
N THR A 18 -11.32 -17.66 -6.68
CA THR A 18 -9.99 -18.16 -6.33
C THR A 18 -8.94 -17.09 -6.70
N ALA A 19 -8.49 -16.30 -5.71
CA ALA A 19 -7.31 -15.46 -5.88
C ALA A 19 -6.10 -16.39 -6.02
N GLY A 20 -5.44 -16.33 -7.17
CA GLY A 20 -4.14 -16.92 -7.36
C GLY A 20 -3.16 -16.25 -6.41
N CYS A 21 -2.68 -16.98 -5.40
CA CYS A 21 -1.67 -16.50 -4.47
C CYS A 21 -0.34 -16.28 -5.22
N GLY A 22 -0.14 -15.09 -5.77
CA GLY A 22 1.19 -14.60 -6.06
C GLY A 22 1.99 -14.55 -4.76
N SER A 23 3.24 -15.02 -4.78
CA SER A 23 4.12 -15.09 -3.59
C SER A 23 4.64 -13.71 -3.18
N VAL A 24 3.74 -12.79 -2.84
CA VAL A 24 4.11 -11.51 -2.21
C VAL A 24 4.36 -11.78 -0.73
N LYS A 25 5.60 -11.53 -0.30
CA LYS A 25 5.97 -11.55 1.12
C LYS A 25 5.45 -10.27 1.77
N VAL A 26 4.76 -10.44 2.89
CA VAL A 26 4.21 -9.34 3.68
C VAL A 26 4.91 -9.33 5.03
N ARG A 27 5.48 -8.20 5.41
CA ARG A 27 6.01 -7.96 6.76
C ARG A 27 5.24 -6.78 7.35
N PRO A 28 4.38 -6.99 8.35
CA PRO A 28 3.66 -5.89 8.97
C PRO A 28 4.61 -4.81 9.49
N SER A 29 4.29 -3.55 9.23
CA SER A 29 5.01 -2.37 9.72
C SER A 29 3.96 -1.39 10.24
N GLY A 30 4.20 -0.75 11.39
CA GLY A 30 3.24 0.17 12.01
C GLY A 30 2.11 -0.47 12.84
N SER A 31 1.18 0.38 13.30
CA SER A 31 0.14 0.07 14.31
C SER A 31 -1.14 -0.57 13.77
N ALA A 32 -1.26 -0.83 12.45
CA ALA A 32 -2.55 -1.17 11.88
C ALA A 32 -2.54 -2.41 10.96
N LEU A 33 -2.65 -3.58 11.61
CA LEU A 33 -3.53 -4.66 11.14
C LEU A 33 -5.03 -4.28 11.21
N ARG A 34 -5.36 -2.99 11.34
CA ARG A 34 -6.71 -2.44 11.57
C ARG A 34 -7.32 -1.76 10.34
N SER A 35 -6.68 -1.87 9.19
CA SER A 35 -7.23 -1.33 7.95
C SER A 35 -8.24 -2.31 7.37
N GLU A 36 -9.46 -1.82 7.11
CA GLU A 36 -10.49 -2.58 6.40
C GLU A 36 -9.97 -3.02 5.03
N PRO A 37 -10.02 -4.32 4.68
CA PRO A 37 -9.62 -4.80 3.36
C PRO A 37 -10.41 -4.11 2.25
N LYS A 38 -9.75 -3.75 1.16
CA LYS A 38 -10.39 -3.19 -0.03
C LYS A 38 -10.79 -4.29 -1.03
N PRO A 39 -11.76 -4.02 -1.91
CA PRO A 39 -12.09 -4.94 -3.01
C PRO A 39 -10.87 -5.28 -3.86
N LYS A 40 -10.86 -6.47 -4.45
CA LYS A 40 -9.81 -6.87 -5.40
C LYS A 40 -9.76 -5.87 -6.56
N GLY A 41 -8.55 -5.54 -7.01
CA GLY A 41 -8.35 -4.54 -8.07
C GLY A 41 -8.63 -3.10 -7.62
N CYS A 42 -8.57 -2.82 -6.32
CA CYS A 42 -8.67 -1.45 -5.83
C CYS A 42 -7.60 -0.54 -6.46
N SER A 43 -7.91 0.76 -6.48
CA SER A 43 -6.93 1.77 -6.87
C SER A 43 -5.87 1.88 -5.78
N ILE A 44 -4.63 1.61 -6.17
CA ILE A 44 -3.41 1.77 -5.38
C ILE A 44 -2.51 2.72 -6.16
N GLU A 45 -2.05 3.76 -5.49
CA GLU A 45 -1.06 4.68 -6.03
C GLU A 45 0.36 4.12 -5.79
N PHE A 46 1.21 4.09 -6.83
CA PHE A 46 2.61 3.69 -6.68
C PHE A 46 3.50 4.93 -6.64
N LEU A 47 4.19 5.12 -5.51
CA LEU A 47 5.01 6.28 -5.24
C LEU A 47 6.50 5.92 -5.30
N GLY A 48 7.32 6.79 -5.91
CA GLY A 48 8.79 6.63 -5.92
C GLY A 48 9.49 7.17 -4.67
N LYS A 49 8.78 7.92 -3.83
CA LYS A 49 9.25 8.49 -2.57
C LYS A 49 8.10 8.55 -1.57
N ALA A 50 8.42 8.70 -0.28
CA ALA A 50 7.40 8.95 0.74
C ALA A 50 6.59 10.21 0.40
N PRO A 51 5.26 10.19 0.58
CA PRO A 51 4.42 11.36 0.36
C PRO A 51 4.55 12.37 1.51
N ASP A 52 4.32 13.65 1.22
CA ASP A 52 4.43 14.74 2.20
C ASP A 52 3.22 14.82 3.16
N ARG A 53 2.09 14.21 2.78
CA ARG A 53 0.89 14.12 3.63
C ARG A 53 1.04 13.00 4.64
N ALA A 54 0.50 13.12 5.85
CA ALA A 54 0.71 12.06 6.83
C ALA A 54 -0.02 10.77 6.44
N TYR A 55 0.65 9.68 6.80
CA TYR A 55 0.25 8.32 6.49
C TYR A 55 0.68 7.40 7.62
N GLU A 56 0.01 6.27 7.70
CA GLU A 56 0.44 5.14 8.50
C GLU A 56 1.01 4.07 7.58
N GLU A 57 2.15 3.51 7.96
CA GLU A 57 2.65 2.29 7.34
C GLU A 57 1.80 1.11 7.79
N VAL A 58 1.47 0.23 6.83
CA VAL A 58 0.63 -0.95 7.05
C VAL A 58 1.47 -2.22 6.97
N ALA A 59 2.29 -2.34 5.93
CA ALA A 59 3.21 -3.46 5.76
C ALA A 59 4.27 -3.17 4.70
N ASP A 60 5.44 -3.76 4.87
CA ASP A 60 6.39 -3.96 3.78
C ASP A 60 5.96 -5.13 2.91
N LEU A 61 5.96 -4.88 1.59
CA LEU A 61 5.65 -5.84 0.54
C LEU A 61 6.90 -6.14 -0.28
N GLN A 62 7.08 -7.40 -0.63
CA GLN A 62 8.16 -7.82 -1.52
C GLN A 62 7.70 -8.95 -2.45
N ALA A 63 8.05 -8.84 -3.72
CA ALA A 63 7.78 -9.86 -4.73
C ALA A 63 9.01 -10.10 -5.62
N HIS A 64 9.15 -11.35 -6.06
CA HIS A 64 10.01 -11.70 -7.19
C HIS A 64 9.14 -11.89 -8.42
N VAL A 65 9.48 -11.19 -9.50
CA VAL A 65 8.71 -11.13 -10.74
C VAL A 65 9.54 -11.76 -11.85
N THR A 66 9.05 -12.87 -12.41
CA THR A 66 9.67 -13.52 -13.57
C THR A 66 9.08 -13.00 -14.88
N SER A 67 7.80 -12.63 -14.88
CA SER A 67 7.10 -12.03 -16.01
C SER A 67 6.26 -10.86 -15.50
N PRO A 68 6.67 -9.61 -15.74
CA PRO A 68 5.93 -8.45 -15.27
C PRO A 68 4.59 -8.32 -16.00
N PRO A 69 3.50 -7.95 -15.31
CA PRO A 69 2.24 -7.62 -15.95
C PRO A 69 2.37 -6.34 -16.80
N ALA A 70 1.36 -6.08 -17.65
CA ALA A 70 1.39 -4.98 -18.61
C ALA A 70 1.58 -3.58 -17.98
N GLY A 71 1.13 -3.38 -16.74
CA GLY A 71 1.31 -2.12 -16.01
C GLY A 71 2.67 -1.96 -15.31
N GLY A 72 3.55 -2.97 -15.39
CA GLY A 72 4.87 -2.95 -14.77
C GLY A 72 5.02 -3.90 -13.60
N ALA A 73 6.27 -4.08 -13.14
CA ALA A 73 6.59 -5.07 -12.11
C ALA A 73 6.00 -4.77 -10.72
N ASP A 74 5.66 -3.52 -10.45
CA ASP A 74 5.05 -3.01 -9.21
C ASP A 74 3.59 -3.41 -9.04
N GLU A 75 2.87 -3.60 -10.15
CA GLU A 75 1.47 -4.05 -10.16
C GLU A 75 1.25 -5.38 -9.43
N VAL A 76 2.27 -6.24 -9.33
CA VAL A 76 2.20 -7.49 -8.57
C VAL A 76 1.94 -7.26 -7.08
N LEU A 77 2.27 -6.06 -6.56
CA LEU A 77 2.03 -5.69 -5.17
C LEU A 77 0.60 -5.20 -4.94
N ARG A 78 -0.11 -4.79 -6.00
CA ARG A 78 -1.43 -4.13 -5.91
C ARG A 78 -2.46 -4.98 -5.19
N GLU A 79 -2.61 -6.25 -5.59
CA GLU A 79 -3.61 -7.14 -5.00
C GLU A 79 -3.39 -7.28 -3.48
N LYS A 80 -2.14 -7.48 -3.07
CA LYS A 80 -1.81 -7.60 -1.64
C LYS A 80 -1.96 -6.28 -0.89
N ALA A 81 -1.62 -5.15 -1.51
CA ALA A 81 -1.87 -3.82 -0.93
C ALA A 81 -3.37 -3.56 -0.73
N CYS A 82 -4.22 -3.97 -1.67
CA CYS A 82 -5.69 -3.88 -1.52
C CYS A 82 -6.21 -4.73 -0.36
N GLU A 83 -5.75 -5.98 -0.25
CA GLU A 83 -6.14 -6.87 0.87
C GLU A 83 -5.77 -6.28 2.24
N LEU A 84 -4.69 -5.48 2.30
CA LEU A 84 -4.24 -4.79 3.50
C LEU A 84 -4.94 -3.44 3.74
N GLY A 85 -5.84 -3.03 2.85
CA GLY A 85 -6.55 -1.76 2.97
C GLY A 85 -5.67 -0.53 2.73
N ALA A 86 -4.55 -0.69 2.03
CA ALA A 86 -3.63 0.40 1.71
C ALA A 86 -4.21 1.33 0.64
N ASP A 87 -3.77 2.58 0.64
CA ASP A 87 -4.08 3.58 -0.39
C ASP A 87 -2.97 3.72 -1.41
N ALA A 88 -1.72 3.56 -0.96
CA ALA A 88 -0.54 3.70 -1.80
C ALA A 88 0.54 2.69 -1.40
N VAL A 89 1.51 2.49 -2.30
CA VAL A 89 2.73 1.74 -2.06
C VAL A 89 3.92 2.61 -2.42
N VAL A 90 4.78 2.88 -1.44
CA VAL A 90 6.06 3.57 -1.64
C VAL A 90 7.09 2.53 -2.09
N VAL A 91 7.47 2.57 -3.37
CA VAL A 91 8.41 1.62 -3.96
C VAL A 91 9.82 1.92 -3.45
N THR A 92 10.40 1.00 -2.68
CA THR A 92 11.73 1.15 -2.07
C THR A 92 12.82 0.44 -2.88
N ARG A 93 12.48 -0.63 -3.61
CA ARG A 93 13.43 -1.38 -4.44
C ARG A 93 12.75 -1.86 -5.71
N LYS A 94 13.40 -1.65 -6.86
CA LYS A 94 12.99 -2.21 -8.16
C LYS A 94 14.24 -2.43 -9.00
N PHE A 95 14.69 -3.67 -9.12
CA PHE A 95 15.90 -4.00 -9.89
C PHE A 95 15.85 -5.43 -10.44
N VAL A 96 16.62 -5.65 -11.51
CA VAL A 96 16.79 -6.96 -12.14
C VAL A 96 17.76 -7.80 -11.31
N THR A 97 17.36 -9.01 -10.91
CA THR A 97 18.12 -9.90 -10.03
C THR A 97 19.00 -10.91 -10.77
N ASN A 98 18.76 -11.14 -12.07
CA ASN A 98 19.55 -12.09 -12.86
C ASN A 98 19.56 -11.76 -14.37
N ALA A 99 20.38 -12.49 -15.14
CA ALA A 99 20.49 -12.31 -16.59
C ALA A 99 19.22 -12.69 -17.38
N TYR A 100 18.27 -13.38 -16.76
CA TYR A 100 17.00 -13.78 -17.36
C TYR A 100 15.91 -12.70 -17.23
N GLY A 101 16.25 -11.54 -16.66
CA GLY A 101 15.31 -10.44 -16.49
C GLY A 101 14.35 -10.61 -15.31
N HIS A 102 14.62 -11.52 -14.37
CA HIS A 102 13.83 -11.60 -13.14
C HIS A 102 14.03 -10.31 -12.36
N MET A 103 12.97 -9.80 -11.73
CA MET A 103 13.02 -8.56 -10.96
C MET A 103 12.64 -8.81 -9.52
N LEU A 104 13.28 -8.08 -8.61
CA LEU A 104 12.80 -7.90 -7.25
C LEU A 104 12.12 -6.54 -7.20
N VAL A 105 10.88 -6.54 -6.70
CA VAL A 105 10.16 -5.32 -6.36
C VAL A 105 9.80 -5.38 -4.88
N ALA A 106 10.09 -4.30 -4.17
CA ALA A 106 9.71 -4.11 -2.79
C ALA A 106 9.20 -2.69 -2.59
N GLY A 107 8.27 -2.54 -1.65
CA GLY A 107 7.71 -1.25 -1.28
C GLY A 107 6.91 -1.35 0.01
N THR A 108 6.64 -0.21 0.61
CA THR A 108 5.89 -0.11 1.85
C THR A 108 4.46 0.32 1.52
N ALA A 109 3.49 -0.51 1.88
CA ALA A 109 2.07 -0.21 1.76
C ALA A 109 1.67 0.77 2.87
N ILE A 110 1.03 1.86 2.48
CA ILE A 110 0.64 2.95 3.38
C ILE A 110 -0.85 3.23 3.28
N LYS A 111 -1.40 3.77 4.37
CA LYS A 111 -2.76 4.30 4.44
C LYS A 111 -2.70 5.76 4.82
N TYR A 112 -3.45 6.61 4.15
CA TYR A 112 -3.47 8.03 4.46
C TYR A 112 -4.36 8.32 5.65
N VAL A 113 -3.95 9.28 6.48
CA VAL A 113 -4.72 9.74 7.64
C VAL A 113 -5.55 10.94 7.19
N GLU A 114 -6.88 10.81 7.16
CA GLU A 114 -7.79 11.87 6.68
C GLU A 114 -7.72 13.16 7.50
N ASP A 115 -7.32 13.08 8.78
CA ASP A 115 -7.19 14.24 9.69
C ASP A 115 -5.75 14.77 9.84
N ALA A 116 -4.81 14.29 9.03
CA ALA A 116 -3.44 14.77 9.12
C ALA A 116 -3.28 16.13 8.45
N GLN A 117 -3.51 17.17 9.25
CA GLN A 117 -2.99 18.51 9.02
C GLN A 117 -1.53 18.39 8.53
N PRO A 118 -1.15 19.05 7.41
CA PRO A 118 0.22 18.98 6.90
C PRO A 118 1.18 19.30 8.05
N ALA A 119 2.24 18.50 8.17
CA ALA A 119 3.28 18.73 9.17
C ALA A 119 3.66 20.22 9.10
N PRO A 120 3.66 20.95 10.23
CA PRO A 120 4.18 22.31 10.26
C PRO A 120 5.54 22.30 9.55
N PRO A 121 5.84 23.29 8.70
CA PRO A 121 7.16 23.38 8.08
C PRO A 121 8.19 23.21 9.20
N GLU A 122 9.13 22.27 9.05
CA GLU A 122 10.26 22.19 9.97
C GLU A 122 10.93 23.57 9.93
N GLU A 123 10.71 24.35 10.99
CA GLU A 123 11.50 25.56 11.21
C GLU A 123 12.96 25.08 11.27
N PRO A 124 13.87 25.69 10.49
CA PRO A 124 15.28 25.41 10.63
C PRO A 124 15.65 25.61 12.11
N PRO A 125 16.51 24.76 12.70
CA PRO A 125 16.80 24.82 14.13
C PRO A 125 17.31 26.22 14.51
N GLU A 126 16.41 27.02 15.07
CA GLU A 126 16.71 28.33 15.65
C GLU A 126 17.42 28.06 16.97
N GLY A 127 18.74 27.88 16.90
CA GLY A 127 19.47 27.47 18.09
C GLY A 127 20.94 27.13 17.96
N GLU A 128 21.67 27.61 16.95
CA GLU A 128 23.13 27.72 17.10
C GLU A 128 23.46 29.05 17.78
N GLN A 129 23.09 29.17 19.06
CA GLN A 129 23.65 30.18 19.94
C GLN A 129 25.11 29.82 20.18
N VAL A 130 25.99 30.45 19.43
CA VAL A 130 27.43 30.41 19.68
C VAL A 130 27.67 30.97 21.09
N PRO A 131 28.16 30.17 22.07
CA PRO A 131 28.41 30.68 23.41
C PRO A 131 29.53 31.71 23.34
N GLY A 132 29.28 32.87 23.95
CA GLY A 132 30.21 33.99 23.99
C GLY A 132 31.60 33.54 24.43
N THR A 133 32.61 33.92 23.65
CA THR A 133 33.99 33.90 24.12
C THR A 133 34.32 35.29 24.63
N VAL A 134 34.13 35.48 25.94
CA VAL A 134 34.85 36.51 26.70
C VAL A 134 36.29 36.04 26.80
N ASN A 135 37.25 36.82 26.30
CA ASN A 135 38.61 36.77 26.82
C ASN A 135 39.36 38.10 26.55
N LEU A 136 39.68 38.74 27.69
CA LEU A 136 40.81 39.63 28.02
C LEU A 136 41.04 40.91 27.19
#